data_AF-A0A3A0FXD3-F1
#
_entry.id   AF-A0A3A0FXD3-F1
#
_cell.length_a   1.000
_cell.length_b   1.000
_cell.length_c   1.000
_cell.angle_alpha   90.00
_cell.angle_beta   90.00
_cell.angle_gamma   90.00
#
_symmetry.space_group_name_H-M   'P 1'
#
loop_
_entity.id
_entity.type
_entity.pdbx_description
1 polymer ?
#
loop_
_entity_poly.entity_id
_entity_poly.type
_entity_poly.pdbx_seq_one_letter_code
_entity_poly.pdbx_strand_id
1 'polypeptide(L)'
;MALEDAADRLAMLDVDELAVAVTVTPVGGGAARTFPALFDAPGTTVELGDDLRAATLRPSLFGLEGDVGALVVGDAIAVAGRPDAYTVADPPEPDGTGFARVALGKAWD
;
A
#
# COMPACT_ATOMS: atom_id res chain seq x y z
N MET A 1 -33.82 21.17 -6.14
CA MET A 1 -32.35 21.26 -6.21
C MET A 1 -31.85 19.86 -5.96
N ALA A 2 -31.51 19.11 -7.01
CA ALA A 2 -30.98 17.77 -6.81
C ALA A 2 -29.57 17.94 -6.22
N LEU A 3 -29.41 17.48 -4.99
CA LEU A 3 -28.12 17.26 -4.36
C LEU A 3 -27.46 16.13 -5.16
N GLU A 4 -26.30 16.41 -5.75
CA GLU A 4 -25.30 15.47 -6.30
C GLU A 4 -25.80 14.06 -6.74
N ASP A 5 -25.66 13.77 -8.03
CA ASP A 5 -26.03 12.45 -8.56
C ASP A 5 -24.92 11.39 -8.35
N ALA A 6 -25.19 10.15 -8.77
CA ALA A 6 -24.23 9.06 -8.57
C ALA A 6 -22.98 9.21 -9.45
N ALA A 7 -23.07 9.90 -10.60
CA ALA A 7 -21.94 10.16 -11.47
C ALA A 7 -21.04 11.25 -10.88
N ASP A 8 -21.64 12.28 -10.26
CA ASP A 8 -20.92 13.32 -9.54
C ASP A 8 -20.09 12.72 -8.39
N ARG A 9 -20.67 11.81 -7.59
CA ARG A 9 -19.93 11.09 -6.52
C ARG A 9 -18.80 10.22 -7.06
N LEU A 10 -19.01 9.58 -8.21
CA LEU A 10 -18.00 8.72 -8.83
C LEU A 10 -16.82 9.54 -9.36
N ALA A 11 -17.09 10.73 -9.90
CA ALA A 11 -16.05 11.66 -10.35
C ALA A 11 -15.19 12.21 -9.20
N MET A 12 -15.71 12.24 -7.96
CA MET A 12 -14.95 12.64 -6.78
C MET A 12 -14.09 11.51 -6.17
N LEU A 13 -14.39 10.26 -6.51
CA LEU A 13 -13.72 9.05 -6.00
C LEU A 13 -13.24 8.19 -7.18
N ASP A 14 -12.40 8.78 -8.04
CA ASP A 14 -11.75 8.02 -9.10
C ASP A 14 -10.65 7.13 -8.49
N VAL A 15 -10.93 5.83 -8.43
CA VAL A 15 -10.00 4.83 -7.91
C VAL A 15 -8.73 4.74 -8.78
N ASP A 16 -8.82 5.05 -10.08
CA ASP A 16 -7.67 5.08 -10.98
C ASP A 16 -6.77 6.31 -10.75
N GLU A 17 -7.30 7.36 -10.11
CA GLU A 17 -6.52 8.55 -9.71
C GLU A 17 -5.95 8.42 -8.28
N LEU A 18 -6.66 7.71 -7.39
CA LEU A 18 -6.27 7.56 -5.99
C LEU A 18 -5.32 6.39 -5.72
N ALA A 19 -5.44 5.30 -6.50
CA ALA A 19 -4.62 4.11 -6.33
C ALA A 19 -3.42 4.11 -7.29
N VAL A 20 -2.34 3.45 -6.88
CA VAL A 20 -1.17 3.20 -7.72
C VAL A 20 -1.13 1.75 -8.13
N ALA A 21 -0.66 1.48 -9.36
CA ALA A 21 -0.43 0.11 -9.79
C ALA A 21 0.72 -0.51 -8.99
N VAL A 22 0.43 -1.60 -8.28
CA VAL A 22 1.39 -2.38 -7.50
C VAL A 22 1.61 -3.71 -8.17
N THR A 23 2.87 -4.06 -8.39
CA THR A 23 3.26 -5.36 -8.92
C THR A 23 3.91 -6.19 -7.84
N VAL A 24 3.40 -7.40 -7.65
CA VAL A 24 3.88 -8.37 -6.66
C VAL A 24 4.56 -9.52 -7.38
N THR A 25 5.75 -9.88 -6.93
CA THR A 25 6.45 -11.10 -7.32
C THR A 25 6.50 -12.06 -6.13
N PRO A 26 5.83 -13.22 -6.21
CA PRO A 26 5.75 -14.15 -5.09
C PRO A 26 7.12 -14.70 -4.68
N VAL A 27 7.40 -14.74 -3.38
CA VAL A 27 8.68 -15.25 -2.83
C VAL A 27 8.94 -16.73 -3.18
N GLY A 28 7.87 -17.52 -3.34
CA GLY A 28 7.96 -18.94 -3.70
C GLY A 28 8.26 -19.23 -5.17
N GLY A 29 8.47 -18.19 -5.99
CA GLY A 29 8.58 -18.32 -7.44
C GLY A 29 7.21 -18.55 -8.08
N GLY A 30 6.65 -17.48 -8.66
CA GLY A 30 5.36 -17.49 -9.34
C GLY A 30 5.27 -16.35 -10.34
N ALA A 31 4.19 -16.34 -11.13
CA ALA A 31 3.94 -15.22 -12.03
C ALA A 31 3.70 -13.93 -11.24
N ALA A 32 4.31 -12.83 -11.69
CA ALA A 32 4.03 -11.53 -11.13
C ALA A 32 2.57 -11.13 -11.40
N ARG A 33 1.95 -10.47 -10.43
CA ARG A 33 0.57 -9.96 -10.53
C ARG A 33 0.54 -8.46 -10.27
N THR A 34 -0.31 -7.74 -10.99
CA THR A 34 -0.46 -6.29 -10.84
C THR A 34 -1.88 -5.96 -10.45
N PHE A 35 -2.06 -5.09 -9.46
CA PHE A 35 -3.36 -4.61 -8.99
C PHE A 35 -3.26 -3.17 -8.46
N PRO A 36 -4.36 -2.41 -8.44
CA PRO A 36 -4.39 -1.09 -7.83
C PRO A 36 -4.42 -1.20 -6.30
N ALA A 37 -3.60 -0.40 -5.61
CA ALA A 37 -3.66 -0.24 -4.16
C ALA A 37 -3.27 1.19 -3.76
N LEU A 38 -3.75 1.63 -2.59
CA LEU A 38 -3.25 2.86 -1.97
C LEU A 38 -1.88 2.57 -1.36
N PHE A 39 -0.87 3.35 -1.76
CA PHE A 39 0.47 3.27 -1.19
C PHE A 39 0.71 4.45 -0.25
N ASP A 40 0.90 4.13 1.03
CA ASP A 40 1.28 5.09 2.05
C ASP A 40 2.81 5.04 2.22
N ALA A 41 3.49 6.06 1.67
CA ALA A 41 4.92 6.23 1.85
C ALA A 41 5.18 6.79 3.26
N PRO A 42 6.12 6.22 4.03
CA PRO A 42 6.30 6.64 5.39
C PRO A 42 6.83 8.08 5.43
N GLY A 43 6.22 8.90 6.28
CA GLY A 43 6.79 10.19 6.63
C GLY A 43 8.09 9.98 7.40
N THR A 44 9.18 10.61 6.97
CA THR A 44 10.42 10.65 7.75
C THR A 44 10.24 11.64 8.90
N THR A 45 9.91 11.16 10.11
CA THR A 45 9.93 12.01 11.30
C THR A 45 11.31 11.95 11.94
N VAL A 46 12.04 13.06 11.84
CA VAL A 46 13.33 13.28 12.50
C VAL A 46 13.13 14.31 13.60
N GLU A 47 13.37 13.94 14.85
CA GLU A 47 13.55 14.90 15.95
C GLU A 47 15.02 14.92 16.40
N LEU A 48 15.66 16.08 16.28
CA LEU A 48 17.00 16.39 16.80
C LEU A 48 16.87 16.95 18.22
N GLY A 49 17.50 16.30 19.21
CA GLY A 49 17.62 16.80 20.59
C GLY A 49 16.70 16.12 21.61
N ASP A 50 16.93 16.42 22.89
CA ASP A 50 16.71 15.58 24.09
C ASP A 50 15.29 15.00 24.37
N ASP A 51 14.30 15.19 23.50
CA ASP A 51 12.93 14.61 23.60
C ASP A 51 12.57 13.72 22.38
N LEU A 52 13.56 13.01 21.83
CA LEU A 52 13.54 12.16 20.62
C LEU A 52 12.19 11.46 20.29
N ARG A 53 11.52 11.86 19.20
CA ARG A 53 10.55 11.03 18.48
C ARG A 53 11.12 10.55 17.15
N ALA A 54 11.63 9.32 17.17
CA ALA A 54 11.80 8.52 15.96
C ALA A 54 10.48 7.78 15.68
N ALA A 55 9.64 8.32 14.79
CA ALA A 55 8.57 7.54 14.20
C ALA A 55 9.07 6.97 12.88
N THR A 56 9.65 5.77 12.91
CA THR A 56 9.83 4.97 11.69
C THR A 56 8.46 4.42 11.32
N LEU A 57 7.68 5.23 10.63
CA LEU A 57 6.51 4.72 9.91
C LEU A 57 7.06 3.75 8.86
N ARG A 58 6.51 2.53 8.80
CA ARG A 58 6.84 1.60 7.72
C ARG A 58 5.92 1.92 6.55
N PRO A 59 6.38 1.85 5.29
CA PRO A 59 5.48 1.97 4.15
C PRO A 59 4.37 0.93 4.26
N SER A 60 3.18 1.25 3.75
CA SER A 60 2.07 0.29 3.77
C SER A 60 1.24 0.34 2.49
N LEU A 61 0.59 -0.78 2.19
CA LEU A 61 -0.45 -0.85 1.17
C LEU A 61 -1.81 -1.03 1.83
N PHE A 62 -2.82 -0.41 1.24
CA PHE A 62 -4.22 -0.64 1.56
C PHE A 62 -4.99 -0.90 0.26
N GLY A 63 -5.80 -1.96 0.24
CA GLY A 63 -6.53 -2.35 -0.96
C GLY A 63 -7.45 -3.53 -0.71
N LEU A 64 -7.98 -4.11 -1.78
CA LEU A 64 -8.92 -5.23 -1.70
C LEU A 64 -8.28 -6.45 -1.01
N GLU A 65 -9.06 -7.14 -0.18
CA GLU A 65 -8.61 -8.33 0.55
C GLU A 65 -8.18 -9.46 -0.41
N GLY A 66 -8.83 -9.60 -1.58
CA GLY A 66 -8.44 -10.58 -2.59
C GLY A 66 -7.04 -10.33 -3.20
N ASP A 67 -6.56 -9.09 -3.15
CA ASP A 67 -5.25 -8.71 -3.66
C ASP A 67 -4.23 -8.59 -2.54
N VAL A 68 -4.45 -7.62 -1.65
CA VAL A 68 -3.56 -7.28 -0.53
C VAL A 68 -3.61 -8.34 0.56
N GLY A 69 -4.78 -8.89 0.87
CA GLY A 69 -4.94 -9.95 1.87
C GLY A 69 -4.30 -11.28 1.45
N ALA A 70 -4.08 -11.49 0.16
CA ALA A 70 -3.42 -12.68 -0.38
C ALA A 70 -1.89 -12.58 -0.42
N LEU A 71 -1.31 -11.46 0.04
CA LEU A 71 0.14 -11.26 0.07
C LEU A 71 0.80 -12.08 1.17
N VAL A 72 2.04 -12.52 0.92
CA VAL A 72 2.82 -13.32 1.84
C VAL A 72 4.10 -12.59 2.22
N VAL A 73 4.52 -12.73 3.47
CA VAL A 73 5.79 -12.17 3.96
C VAL A 73 6.95 -12.59 3.07
N GLY A 74 7.75 -11.61 2.64
CA GLY A 74 8.86 -11.80 1.71
C GLY A 74 8.50 -11.63 0.23
N ASP A 75 7.22 -11.51 -0.14
CA ASP A 75 6.85 -11.15 -1.51
C ASP A 75 7.49 -9.82 -1.90
N ALA A 76 8.07 -9.76 -3.09
CA ALA A 76 8.69 -8.55 -3.60
C ALA A 76 7.63 -7.64 -4.21
N ILE A 77 7.66 -6.36 -3.84
CA ILE A 77 6.68 -5.36 -4.19
C ILE A 77 7.35 -4.23 -4.97
N ALA A 78 6.83 -3.96 -6.17
CA ALA A 78 7.17 -2.80 -6.97
C ALA A 78 5.95 -1.88 -7.06
N VAL A 79 6.14 -0.60 -6.71
CA VAL A 79 5.08 0.42 -6.75
C VAL A 79 5.31 1.34 -7.94
N ALA A 80 4.33 1.47 -8.81
CA ALA A 80 4.45 2.32 -10.00
C ALA A 80 4.81 3.77 -9.63
N GLY A 81 5.79 4.34 -10.34
CA GLY A 81 6.29 5.69 -10.08
C GLY A 81 7.20 5.82 -8.84
N ARG A 82 7.53 4.71 -8.15
CA ARG A 82 8.49 4.69 -7.04
C ARG A 82 9.69 3.82 -7.43
N PRO A 83 10.94 4.32 -7.28
CA PRO A 83 12.15 3.58 -7.66
C PRO A 83 12.59 2.57 -6.60
N ASP A 84 12.08 2.69 -5.38
CA ASP A 84 12.47 1.85 -4.25
C ASP A 84 11.91 0.42 -4.38
N ALA A 85 12.71 -0.57 -4.00
CA ALA A 85 12.26 -1.94 -3.84
C ALA A 85 11.68 -2.17 -2.44
N TYR A 86 10.52 -2.82 -2.38
CA TYR A 86 9.86 -3.16 -1.13
C TYR A 86 9.62 -4.67 -1.03
N THR A 87 9.45 -5.16 0.19
CA THR A 87 8.99 -6.53 0.47
C THR A 87 7.87 -6.51 1.49
N VAL A 88 6.97 -7.48 1.45
CA VAL A 88 5.98 -7.65 2.52
C VAL A 88 6.72 -7.98 3.82
N ALA A 89 6.55 -7.13 4.84
CA ALA A 89 7.25 -7.28 6.13
C ALA A 89 6.42 -8.08 7.14
N ASP A 90 5.12 -7.79 7.22
CA ASP A 90 4.20 -8.43 8.15
C ASP A 90 3.03 -9.07 7.35
N PRO A 91 2.38 -10.12 7.88
CA PRO A 91 1.18 -10.67 7.26
C PRO A 91 0.10 -9.60 7.06
N PRO A 92 -0.70 -9.66 5.97
CA PRO A 92 -1.80 -8.73 5.77
C PRO A 92 -2.83 -8.78 6.91
N GLU A 93 -3.43 -7.63 7.18
CA GLU A 93 -4.47 -7.43 8.19
C GLU A 93 -5.79 -7.07 7.49
N PRO A 94 -6.69 -8.06 7.26
CA PRO A 94 -8.04 -7.80 6.79
C PRO A 94 -8.86 -7.05 7.85
N ASP A 95 -9.69 -6.09 7.43
CA ASP A 95 -10.51 -5.28 8.34
C ASP A 95 -11.97 -5.78 8.47
N GLY A 96 -12.33 -6.84 7.75
CA GLY A 96 -13.67 -7.42 7.72
C GLY A 96 -14.67 -6.70 6.81
N THR A 97 -14.24 -5.66 6.08
CA THR A 97 -15.06 -4.92 5.11
C THR A 97 -14.75 -5.27 3.65
N GLY A 98 -13.88 -6.25 3.42
CA GLY A 98 -13.37 -6.63 2.11
C GLY A 98 -12.09 -5.91 1.70
N PHE A 99 -11.47 -5.17 2.63
CA PHE A 99 -10.18 -4.52 2.46
C PHE A 99 -9.15 -5.10 3.44
N ALA A 100 -7.88 -4.94 3.08
CA ALA A 100 -6.76 -5.33 3.92
C ALA A 100 -5.66 -4.28 3.86
N ARG A 101 -4.90 -4.19 4.96
CA ARG A 101 -3.66 -3.42 5.04
C ARG A 101 -2.48 -4.36 5.15
N VAL A 102 -1.33 -3.98 4.60
CA VAL A 102 -0.08 -4.71 4.83
C VAL A 102 1.09 -3.75 5.01
N ALA A 103 1.96 -4.06 5.96
CA ALA A 103 3.21 -3.32 6.18
C ALA A 103 4.31 -3.84 5.25
N LEU A 104 5.07 -2.91 4.69
CA LEU A 104 6.20 -3.19 3.81
C LEU A 104 7.52 -2.90 4.50
N GLY A 105 8.54 -3.66 4.14
CA GLY A 105 9.94 -3.36 4.40
C GLY A 105 10.53 -2.70 3.16
N LYS A 106 11.27 -1.60 3.35
CA LYS A 106 12.11 -1.05 2.27
C LYS A 106 13.41 -1.87 2.23
N ALA A 107 13.81 -2.35 1.07
CA ALA A 107 15.14 -2.93 0.90
C ALA A 107 16.16 -1.79 1.06
N TRP A 108 17.10 -1.94 2.00
CA TRP A 108 18.22 -1.02 2.15
C TRP A 108 19.40 -1.63 1.39
N ASP A 109 19.98 -0.86 0.47
CA ASP A 109 21.31 -1.16 -0.11
C ASP A 109 22.41 -0.94 0.95
#